data_AF-A0AAV7PNQ0-F1
#
_entry.id   AF-A0AAV7PNQ0-F1
#
_cell.length_a   1.000
_cell.length_b   1.000
_cell.length_c   1.000
_cell.angle_alpha   90.00
_cell.angle_beta   90.00
_cell.angle_gamma   90.00
#
_symmetry.space_group_name_H-M   'P 1'
#
loop_
_entity.id
_entity.type
_entity.pdbx_description
1 polymer ?
#
loop_
_entity_poly.entity_id
_entity_poly.type
_entity_poly.pdbx_seq_one_letter_code
_entity_poly.pdbx_strand_id
1 'polypeptide(L)'
;IEALIIEMQDADSGIRTHTQRLMITTIPHAITGHDILEWIIQRLQITDEEGQHIGNLMTKYGYFYPLQEPKNLILKADNSLYRFQTPYFWPTQQWPAEDTDYAIYLAKKNIRKKGVLEEYEKENYSFLNTKINHKWDFVVMQAKEQYKAGKERKKADKFVLECQEKAYWLVHRPPPGTFDILDYGMNRATDPNLIK
;
A
#
# COMPACT_ATOMS: atom_id res chain seq x y z
N ILE A 1 4.05 -15.54 -2.32
CA ILE A 1 4.51 -14.18 -2.72
C ILE A 1 5.44 -13.61 -1.68
N GLU A 2 5.04 -13.56 -0.41
CA GLU A 2 5.85 -13.04 0.72
C GLU A 2 7.28 -13.56 0.77
N ALA A 3 7.50 -14.88 0.65
CA ALA A 3 8.85 -15.46 0.61
C ALA A 3 9.73 -14.85 -0.50
N LEU A 4 9.16 -14.63 -1.69
CA LEU A 4 9.89 -14.01 -2.79
C LEU A 4 10.18 -12.53 -2.52
N ILE A 5 9.25 -11.80 -1.88
CA ILE A 5 9.45 -10.41 -1.48
C ILE A 5 10.55 -10.28 -0.42
N ILE A 6 10.69 -11.27 0.46
CA ILE A 6 11.79 -11.34 1.43
C ILE A 6 13.12 -11.58 0.70
N GLU A 7 13.18 -12.52 -0.24
CA GLU A 7 14.37 -12.77 -1.06
C GLU A 7 14.79 -11.54 -1.89
N MET A 8 13.83 -10.81 -2.46
CA MET A 8 14.08 -9.56 -3.19
C MET A 8 14.71 -8.47 -2.32
N GLN A 9 14.54 -8.54 -0.99
CA GLN A 9 15.09 -7.58 -0.03
C GLN A 9 16.38 -8.06 0.63
N ASP A 10 16.90 -9.23 0.23
CA ASP A 10 18.16 -9.75 0.73
C ASP A 10 19.31 -8.78 0.43
N ALA A 11 20.22 -8.61 1.39
CA ALA A 11 21.29 -7.61 1.29
C ALA A 11 22.35 -7.96 0.24
N ASP A 12 22.55 -9.25 -0.02
CA ASP A 12 23.62 -9.77 -0.88
C ASP A 12 23.10 -10.22 -2.25
N SER A 13 21.91 -10.82 -2.29
CA SER A 13 21.30 -11.43 -3.49
C SER A 13 20.00 -10.76 -3.95
N GLY A 14 19.51 -9.76 -3.20
CA GLY A 14 18.28 -9.04 -3.51
C GLY A 14 18.43 -7.97 -4.59
N ILE A 15 17.36 -7.19 -4.77
CA ILE A 15 17.30 -6.10 -5.74
C ILE A 15 18.15 -4.93 -5.25
N ARG A 16 19.02 -4.42 -6.13
CA ARG A 16 19.84 -3.24 -5.84
C ARG A 16 18.95 -2.02 -5.60
N THR A 17 19.16 -1.36 -4.47
CA THR A 17 18.43 -0.14 -4.13
C THR A 17 19.09 1.13 -4.65
N HIS A 18 18.24 2.13 -4.89
CA HIS A 18 18.56 3.46 -5.38
C HIS A 18 18.08 4.53 -4.40
N THR A 19 18.60 5.74 -4.58
CA THR A 19 18.15 6.92 -3.82
C THR A 19 17.16 7.74 -4.63
N GLN A 20 15.96 7.93 -4.10
CA GLN A 20 14.99 8.89 -4.64
C GLN A 20 15.41 10.31 -4.28
N ARG A 21 15.61 11.17 -5.28
CA ARG A 21 15.86 12.61 -5.07
C ARG A 21 14.54 13.39 -5.14
N LEU A 22 14.17 14.07 -4.06
CA LEU A 22 13.09 15.05 -4.01
C LEU A 22 13.69 16.46 -3.90
N MET A 23 12.91 17.50 -4.17
CA MET A 23 13.39 18.90 -4.21
C MET A 23 14.16 19.35 -2.95
N ILE A 24 13.88 18.77 -1.77
CA ILE A 24 14.42 19.24 -0.49
C ILE A 24 15.01 18.08 0.33
N THR A 25 14.93 16.83 -0.14
CA THR A 25 15.40 15.66 0.62
C THR A 25 15.69 14.49 -0.31
N THR A 26 16.59 13.62 0.11
CA THR A 26 16.85 12.34 -0.54
C THR A 26 16.34 11.21 0.34
N ILE A 27 15.70 10.21 -0.26
CA ILE A 27 15.13 9.09 0.45
C ILE A 27 15.69 7.79 -0.15
N PRO A 28 16.40 6.96 0.65
CA PRO A 28 17.01 5.73 0.16
C PRO A 28 15.97 4.64 -0.11
N HIS A 29 16.47 3.45 -0.47
CA HIS A 29 15.70 2.20 -0.59
C HIS A 29 14.55 2.25 -1.61
N ALA A 30 14.69 3.05 -2.67
CA ALA A 30 13.84 2.91 -3.85
C ALA A 30 14.40 1.81 -4.77
N ILE A 31 13.56 1.19 -5.56
CA ILE A 31 13.95 0.21 -6.59
C ILE A 31 13.32 0.62 -7.93
N THR A 32 13.93 0.26 -9.06
CA THR A 32 13.33 0.55 -10.36
C THR A 32 12.41 -0.59 -10.81
N GLY A 33 11.44 -0.28 -11.66
CA GLY A 33 10.57 -1.31 -12.22
C GLY A 33 11.32 -2.27 -13.16
N HIS A 34 12.34 -1.77 -13.86
CA HIS A 34 13.29 -2.60 -14.61
C HIS A 34 14.01 -3.63 -13.71
N ASP A 35 14.61 -3.18 -12.60
CA ASP A 35 15.34 -4.08 -11.68
C ASP A 35 14.40 -5.14 -11.06
N ILE A 36 13.15 -4.77 -10.74
CA ILE A 36 12.15 -5.73 -10.26
C ILE A 36 11.88 -6.81 -11.30
N LEU A 37 11.60 -6.42 -12.55
CA LEU A 37 11.26 -7.36 -13.60
C LEU A 37 12.43 -8.29 -13.91
N GLU A 38 13.62 -7.74 -14.08
CA GLU A 38 14.84 -8.50 -14.36
C GLU A 38 15.11 -9.53 -13.25
N TRP A 39 14.99 -9.11 -11.98
CA TRP A 39 15.20 -10.02 -10.85
C TRP A 39 14.18 -11.17 -10.85
N ILE A 40 12.90 -10.89 -11.12
CA ILE A 40 11.84 -11.93 -11.18
C ILE A 40 12.18 -12.97 -12.27
N ILE A 41 12.52 -12.50 -13.47
CA ILE A 41 12.84 -13.34 -14.64
C ILE A 41 14.04 -14.24 -14.32
N GLN A 42 15.12 -13.66 -13.80
CA GLN A 42 16.34 -14.40 -13.48
C GLN A 42 16.14 -15.40 -12.34
N ARG A 43 15.45 -14.99 -11.27
CA ARG A 43 15.26 -15.82 -10.08
C ARG A 43 14.35 -17.01 -10.33
N LEU A 44 13.31 -16.82 -11.15
CA LEU A 44 12.30 -17.85 -11.43
C LEU A 44 12.53 -18.61 -12.73
N GLN A 45 13.46 -18.15 -13.59
CA GLN A 45 13.77 -18.75 -14.90
C GLN A 45 12.55 -18.84 -15.83
N ILE A 46 11.85 -17.71 -16.00
CA ILE A 46 10.60 -17.59 -16.76
C ILE A 46 10.73 -16.58 -17.91
N THR A 47 9.71 -16.46 -18.76
CA THR A 47 9.72 -15.48 -19.86
C THR A 47 9.45 -14.06 -19.35
N ASP A 48 9.77 -13.07 -20.20
CA ASP A 48 9.49 -11.66 -19.92
C ASP A 48 7.99 -11.41 -19.67
N GLU A 49 7.11 -12.07 -20.44
CA GLU A 49 5.66 -11.93 -20.30
C GLU A 49 5.16 -12.50 -18.97
N GLU A 50 5.68 -13.66 -18.55
CA GLU A 50 5.35 -14.28 -17.27
C GLU A 50 5.88 -13.43 -16.10
N GLY A 51 7.12 -12.96 -16.20
CA GLY A 51 7.73 -12.07 -15.21
C GLY A 51 6.95 -10.76 -15.06
N GLN A 52 6.55 -10.15 -16.16
CA GLN A 52 5.75 -8.94 -16.18
C GLN A 52 4.37 -9.17 -15.56
N HIS A 53 3.75 -10.33 -15.82
CA HIS A 53 2.47 -10.70 -15.22
C HIS A 53 2.59 -10.87 -13.70
N ILE A 54 3.60 -11.59 -13.21
CA ILE A 54 3.85 -11.79 -11.78
C ILE A 54 4.15 -10.45 -11.09
N GLY A 55 5.01 -9.62 -11.68
CA GLY A 55 5.33 -8.29 -11.16
C GLY A 55 4.10 -7.37 -11.07
N ASN A 56 3.21 -7.44 -12.06
CA ASN A 56 1.93 -6.75 -12.02
C ASN A 56 1.05 -7.23 -10.86
N LEU A 57 0.94 -8.54 -10.65
CA LEU A 57 0.18 -9.08 -9.52
C LEU A 57 0.75 -8.60 -8.19
N MET A 58 2.07 -8.67 -7.99
CA MET A 58 2.71 -8.21 -6.75
C MET A 58 2.49 -6.71 -6.49
N THR A 59 2.49 -5.88 -7.54
CA THR A 59 2.13 -4.45 -7.44
C THR A 59 0.68 -4.27 -7.01
N LYS A 60 -0.24 -4.99 -7.66
CA LYS A 60 -1.69 -4.89 -7.38
C LYS A 60 -2.03 -5.32 -5.96
N TYR A 61 -1.41 -6.40 -5.46
CA TYR A 61 -1.56 -6.83 -4.07
C TYR A 61 -0.85 -5.91 -3.06
N GLY A 62 -0.10 -4.91 -3.50
CA GLY A 62 0.49 -3.90 -2.64
C GLY A 62 1.80 -4.31 -1.97
N TYR A 63 2.50 -5.34 -2.46
CA TYR A 63 3.81 -5.73 -1.93
C TYR A 63 4.91 -4.72 -2.27
N PHE A 64 4.76 -4.03 -3.39
CA PHE A 64 5.48 -2.81 -3.71
C PHE A 64 4.52 -1.79 -4.31
N TYR A 65 4.83 -0.51 -4.14
CA TYR A 65 3.98 0.58 -4.60
C TYR A 65 4.78 1.61 -5.41
N PRO A 66 4.19 2.14 -6.50
CA PRO A 66 4.88 3.11 -7.34
C PRO A 66 4.97 4.47 -6.63
N LEU A 67 6.10 5.14 -6.79
CA LEU A 67 6.37 6.47 -6.22
C LEU A 67 5.86 7.59 -7.13
N GLN A 68 5.64 7.30 -8.42
CA GLN A 68 4.99 8.15 -9.40
C GLN A 68 3.63 7.55 -9.77
N GLU A 69 2.61 8.38 -10.02
CA GLU A 69 1.26 7.91 -10.39
C GLU A 69 0.72 6.81 -9.45
N PRO A 70 0.56 7.07 -8.13
CA PRO A 70 0.34 6.04 -7.12
C PRO A 70 -0.92 5.17 -7.32
N LYS A 71 -1.86 5.61 -8.16
CA LYS A 71 -3.07 4.85 -8.50
C LYS A 71 -2.85 3.81 -9.60
N ASN A 72 -1.78 3.93 -10.38
CA ASN A 72 -1.44 3.02 -11.45
C ASN A 72 -0.66 1.83 -10.88
N LEU A 73 -1.38 0.86 -10.31
CA LEU A 73 -0.82 -0.34 -9.69
C LEU A 73 -0.37 -1.38 -10.74
N ILE A 74 0.51 -0.96 -11.63
CA ILE A 74 1.11 -1.76 -12.69
C ILE A 74 2.63 -1.61 -12.59
N LEU A 75 3.36 -2.71 -12.77
CA LEU A 75 4.80 -2.70 -12.86
C LEU A 75 5.21 -2.20 -14.25
N LYS A 76 5.94 -1.08 -14.31
CA LYS A 76 6.51 -0.54 -15.54
C LYS A 76 7.94 -1.03 -15.68
N ALA A 77 8.26 -1.70 -16.78
CA ALA A 77 9.62 -2.19 -17.09
C ALA A 77 10.58 -1.05 -17.50
N ASP A 78 10.64 0.02 -16.70
CA ASP A 78 11.44 1.21 -16.94
C ASP A 78 12.06 1.74 -15.64
N ASN A 79 12.57 2.97 -15.68
CA ASN A 79 13.20 3.64 -14.53
C ASN A 79 12.19 4.22 -13.52
N SER A 80 10.89 3.92 -13.63
CA SER A 80 9.89 4.27 -12.62
C SER A 80 10.28 3.69 -11.27
N LEU A 81 10.10 4.48 -10.21
CA LEU A 81 10.56 4.09 -8.88
C LEU A 81 9.42 3.44 -8.10
N TYR A 82 9.77 2.39 -7.39
CA TYR A 82 8.91 1.66 -6.47
C TYR A 82 9.56 1.59 -5.08
N ARG A 83 8.78 1.22 -4.08
CA ARG A 83 9.28 0.80 -2.76
C ARG A 83 8.56 -0.44 -2.31
N PHE A 84 9.27 -1.29 -1.57
CA PHE A 84 8.66 -2.38 -0.83
C PHE A 84 7.70 -1.83 0.23
N GLN A 85 6.57 -2.50 0.36
CA GLN A 85 5.61 -2.26 1.43
C GLN A 85 6.10 -2.93 2.72
N THR A 86 5.78 -2.31 3.86
CA THR A 86 6.06 -2.92 5.16
C THR A 86 5.15 -4.14 5.40
N PRO A 87 5.64 -5.23 6.04
CA PRO A 87 4.84 -6.42 6.33
C PRO A 87 3.53 -6.14 7.07
N TYR A 88 3.50 -5.08 7.88
CA TYR A 88 2.28 -4.62 8.57
C TYR A 88 1.11 -4.32 7.61
N PHE A 89 1.42 -3.93 6.37
CA PHE A 89 0.44 -3.59 5.33
C PHE A 89 0.32 -4.65 4.23
N TRP A 90 0.87 -5.86 4.45
CA TRP A 90 0.65 -6.94 3.51
C TRP A 90 -0.78 -7.51 3.64
N PRO A 91 -1.39 -7.97 2.54
CA PRO A 91 -2.70 -8.59 2.59
C PRO A 91 -2.69 -9.83 3.50
N THR A 92 -3.70 -9.98 4.35
CA THR A 92 -3.87 -11.18 5.18
C THR A 92 -5.15 -11.90 4.81
N GLN A 93 -5.17 -13.23 4.98
CA GLN A 93 -6.34 -14.04 4.64
C GLN A 93 -7.49 -13.89 5.65
N GLN A 94 -7.18 -13.64 6.92
CA GLN A 94 -8.15 -13.64 8.01
C GLN A 94 -8.67 -12.25 8.39
N TRP A 95 -7.86 -11.20 8.19
CA TRP A 95 -8.13 -9.88 8.74
C TRP A 95 -8.28 -8.87 7.61
N PRO A 96 -9.52 -8.63 7.12
CA PRO A 96 -9.76 -7.56 6.16
C PRO A 96 -9.55 -6.20 6.81
N ALA A 97 -9.22 -5.19 6.01
CA ALA A 97 -9.04 -3.83 6.50
C ALA A 97 -10.33 -3.30 7.15
N GLU A 98 -10.24 -2.86 8.41
CA GLU A 98 -11.39 -2.43 9.17
C GLU A 98 -11.87 -1.03 8.78
N ASP A 99 -13.19 -0.83 8.88
CA ASP A 99 -13.82 0.49 8.66
C ASP A 99 -13.34 1.55 9.66
N THR A 100 -12.99 1.14 10.89
CA THR A 100 -12.49 2.06 11.92
C THR A 100 -11.11 2.60 11.53
N ASP A 101 -10.22 1.74 11.05
CA ASP A 101 -8.88 2.15 10.58
C ASP A 101 -8.97 3.06 9.36
N TYR A 102 -9.88 2.76 8.43
CA TYR A 102 -10.07 3.60 7.25
C TYR A 102 -10.62 4.99 7.63
N ALA A 103 -11.55 5.04 8.58
CA ALA A 103 -12.05 6.30 9.11
C ALA A 103 -10.95 7.12 9.78
N ILE A 104 -10.04 6.49 10.54
CA ILE A 104 -8.87 7.16 11.15
C ILE A 104 -7.95 7.72 10.07
N TYR A 105 -7.67 6.95 9.01
CA TYR A 105 -6.87 7.40 7.88
C TYR A 105 -7.46 8.65 7.20
N LEU A 106 -8.76 8.60 6.86
CA LEU A 106 -9.45 9.72 6.21
C LEU A 106 -9.53 10.94 7.12
N ALA A 107 -9.81 10.76 8.41
CA ALA A 107 -9.81 11.83 9.41
C ALA A 107 -8.45 12.49 9.51
N LYS A 108 -7.37 11.70 9.60
CA LYS A 108 -5.97 12.19 9.63
C LYS A 108 -5.62 12.97 8.36
N LYS A 109 -6.00 12.45 7.19
CA LYS A 109 -5.79 13.10 5.89
C LYS A 109 -6.52 14.46 5.82
N ASN A 110 -7.75 14.52 6.34
CA ASN A 110 -8.54 15.76 6.40
C ASN A 110 -7.98 16.78 7.41
N ILE A 111 -7.48 16.33 8.58
CA ILE A 111 -6.81 17.18 9.58
C ILE A 111 -5.55 17.82 9.00
N ARG A 112 -4.76 17.06 8.25
CA ARG A 112 -3.50 17.53 7.65
C ARG A 112 -3.73 18.68 6.70
N LYS A 113 -4.74 18.58 5.82
CA LYS A 113 -5.12 19.63 4.88
C LYS A 113 -6.60 19.51 4.55
N LYS A 114 -7.39 20.51 4.97
CA LYS A 114 -8.81 20.58 4.62
C LYS A 114 -8.99 20.57 3.10
N GLY A 115 -9.94 19.78 2.62
CA GLY A 115 -10.27 19.68 1.20
C GLY A 115 -9.32 18.83 0.35
N VAL A 116 -8.43 18.04 0.97
CA VAL A 116 -7.52 17.14 0.24
C VAL A 116 -8.12 15.76 -0.04
N LEU A 117 -9.26 15.43 0.56
CA LEU A 117 -9.99 14.20 0.25
C LEU A 117 -10.55 14.29 -1.17
N GLU A 118 -10.36 13.21 -1.92
CA GLU A 118 -10.98 13.02 -3.22
C GLU A 118 -12.49 12.80 -3.07
N GLU A 119 -13.27 12.90 -4.15
CA GLU A 119 -14.73 12.86 -4.05
C GLU A 119 -15.25 11.55 -3.44
N TYR A 120 -14.77 10.40 -3.94
CA TYR A 120 -15.11 9.09 -3.38
C TYR A 120 -14.66 8.94 -1.91
N GLU A 121 -13.55 9.58 -1.51
CA GLU A 121 -13.10 9.55 -0.12
C GLU A 121 -13.99 10.40 0.78
N LYS A 122 -14.56 11.52 0.28
CA LYS A 122 -15.53 12.32 1.03
C LYS A 122 -16.82 11.54 1.24
N GLU A 123 -17.30 10.86 0.21
CA GLU A 123 -18.46 9.97 0.28
C GLU A 123 -18.22 8.86 1.31
N ASN A 124 -17.08 8.17 1.22
CA ASN A 124 -16.67 7.16 2.20
C ASN A 124 -16.57 7.73 3.61
N TYR A 125 -15.97 8.90 3.79
CA TYR A 125 -15.85 9.54 5.11
C TYR A 125 -17.21 9.86 5.73
N SER A 126 -18.14 10.39 4.93
CA SER A 126 -19.51 10.69 5.35
C SER A 126 -20.28 9.41 5.71
N PHE A 127 -20.13 8.38 4.88
CA PHE A 127 -20.72 7.06 5.12
C PHE A 127 -20.21 6.44 6.41
N LEU A 128 -18.89 6.44 6.64
CA LEU A 128 -18.27 5.90 7.85
C LEU A 128 -18.70 6.68 9.09
N ASN A 129 -18.75 8.02 9.03
CA ASN A 129 -19.24 8.84 10.13
C ASN A 129 -20.66 8.46 10.56
N THR A 130 -21.51 8.09 9.59
CA THR A 130 -22.87 7.63 9.87
C THR A 130 -22.87 6.20 10.41
N LYS A 131 -22.14 5.28 9.77
CA LYS A 131 -22.11 3.84 10.09
C LYS A 131 -21.50 3.52 11.46
N ILE A 132 -20.39 4.17 11.80
CA ILE A 132 -19.62 3.92 13.03
C ILE A 132 -19.58 5.17 13.94
N ASN A 133 -20.66 5.96 13.94
CA ASN A 133 -20.76 7.20 14.70
C ASN A 133 -20.44 7.02 16.20
N HIS A 134 -20.86 5.90 16.78
CA HIS A 134 -20.61 5.54 18.17
C HIS A 134 -19.11 5.42 18.54
N LYS A 135 -18.22 5.26 17.55
CA LYS A 135 -16.75 5.25 17.73
C LYS A 135 -16.09 6.55 17.27
N TRP A 136 -16.84 7.56 16.88
CA TRP A 136 -16.28 8.70 16.15
C TRP A 136 -15.32 9.55 16.99
N ASP A 137 -15.59 9.70 18.29
CA ASP A 137 -14.67 10.37 19.20
C ASP A 137 -13.31 9.66 19.26
N PHE A 138 -13.32 8.33 19.28
CA PHE A 138 -12.11 7.52 19.20
C PHE A 138 -11.38 7.72 17.87
N VAL A 139 -12.11 7.69 16.74
CA VAL A 139 -11.54 7.95 15.40
C VAL A 139 -10.82 9.29 15.35
N VAL A 140 -11.47 10.35 15.83
CA VAL A 140 -10.90 11.71 15.84
C VAL A 140 -9.71 11.82 16.79
N MET A 141 -9.79 11.18 17.97
CA MET A 141 -8.69 11.13 18.93
C MET A 141 -7.45 10.46 18.32
N GLN A 142 -7.62 9.25 17.78
CA GLN A 142 -6.54 8.49 17.13
C GLN A 142 -5.93 9.25 15.95
N ALA A 143 -6.77 9.87 15.09
CA ALA A 143 -6.29 10.65 13.96
C ALA A 143 -5.44 11.87 14.40
N LYS A 144 -5.83 12.55 15.48
CA LYS A 144 -5.06 13.67 16.05
C LYS A 144 -3.73 13.21 16.65
N GLU A 145 -3.75 12.11 17.40
CA GLU A 145 -2.54 11.53 18.02
C GLU A 145 -1.53 11.10 16.95
N GLN A 146 -1.97 10.34 15.94
CA GLN A 146 -1.12 9.92 14.82
C GLN A 146 -0.58 11.12 14.04
N TYR A 147 -1.41 12.16 13.80
CA TYR A 147 -0.96 13.38 13.13
C TYR A 147 0.11 14.13 13.94
N LYS A 148 -0.06 14.21 15.26
CA LYS A 148 0.93 14.84 16.17
C LYS A 148 2.24 14.05 16.16
N ALA A 149 2.19 12.74 16.36
CA ALA A 149 3.38 11.87 16.34
C ALA A 149 4.11 11.94 14.98
N GLY A 150 3.36 12.06 13.88
CA GLY A 150 3.94 12.22 12.54
C GLY A 150 4.69 13.54 12.33
N LYS A 151 4.40 14.61 13.11
CA LYS A 151 5.13 15.89 13.03
C LYS A 151 6.51 15.85 13.68
N GLU A 152 6.72 14.94 14.61
CA GLU A 152 7.99 14.78 15.34
C GLU A 152 9.02 14.00 14.52
N ARG A 153 8.59 13.34 13.42
CA ARG A 153 9.45 12.55 12.53
C ARG A 153 10.21 13.42 11.53
N LYS A 154 11.35 12.90 11.06
CA LYS A 154 12.10 13.50 9.94
C LYS A 154 11.22 13.54 8.69
N LYS A 155 11.44 14.56 7.85
CA LYS A 155 10.65 14.80 6.63
C LYS A 155 10.64 13.60 5.68
N ALA A 156 11.78 12.93 5.50
CA ALA A 156 11.91 11.73 4.67
C ALA A 156 11.06 10.58 5.22
N ASP A 157 11.20 10.25 6.50
CA ASP A 157 10.46 9.16 7.15
C ASP A 157 8.95 9.40 7.11
N LYS A 158 8.54 10.64 7.39
CA LYS A 158 7.14 11.05 7.27
C LYS A 158 6.59 10.81 5.87
N PHE A 159 7.34 11.17 4.83
CA PHE A 159 6.92 10.96 3.44
C PHE A 159 6.77 9.47 3.13
N VAL A 160 7.73 8.62 3.55
CA VAL A 160 7.66 7.16 3.34
C VAL A 160 6.41 6.58 4.01
N LEU A 161 6.17 6.91 5.28
CA LEU A 161 5.01 6.42 6.03
C LEU A 161 3.68 6.84 5.39
N GLU A 162 3.59 8.09 4.93
CA GLU A 162 2.39 8.58 4.24
C GLU A 162 2.17 7.85 2.90
N CYS A 163 3.23 7.54 2.16
CA CYS A 163 3.14 6.76 0.93
C CYS A 163 2.75 5.30 1.20
N GLN A 164 3.34 4.65 2.21
CA GLN A 164 3.02 3.26 2.59
C GLN A 164 1.55 3.11 2.96
N GLU A 165 1.05 3.98 3.84
CA GLU A 165 -0.34 3.97 4.27
C GLU A 165 -1.30 4.29 3.11
N LYS A 166 -0.94 5.26 2.25
CA LYS A 166 -1.73 5.55 1.05
C LYS A 166 -1.80 4.35 0.10
N ALA A 167 -0.68 3.67 -0.13
CA ALA A 167 -0.63 2.51 -1.00
C ALA A 167 -1.49 1.37 -0.47
N TYR A 168 -1.45 1.11 0.84
CA TYR A 168 -2.31 0.14 1.51
C TYR A 168 -3.81 0.42 1.26
N TRP A 169 -4.25 1.67 1.46
CA TRP A 169 -5.65 2.01 1.25
C TRP A 169 -6.09 2.01 -0.22
N LEU A 170 -5.18 2.24 -1.17
CA LEU A 170 -5.49 2.09 -2.59
C LEU A 170 -5.79 0.64 -2.99
N VAL A 171 -5.19 -0.34 -2.29
CA VAL A 171 -5.46 -1.76 -2.50
C VAL A 171 -6.73 -2.20 -1.79
N HIS A 172 -6.95 -1.74 -0.55
CA HIS A 172 -8.06 -2.23 0.30
C HIS A 172 -9.36 -1.42 0.22
N ARG A 173 -9.29 -0.20 -0.31
CA ARG A 173 -10.44 0.69 -0.56
C ARG A 173 -10.21 1.38 -1.92
N PRO A 174 -10.16 0.60 -3.02
CA PRO A 174 -9.82 1.12 -4.33
C PRO A 174 -10.84 2.19 -4.80
N PRO A 175 -10.42 3.17 -5.62
CA PRO A 175 -11.36 4.13 -6.20
C PRO A 175 -12.44 3.45 -7.04
N PRO A 176 -13.67 4.01 -7.10
CA PRO A 176 -14.74 3.45 -7.93
C PRO A 176 -14.31 3.24 -9.38
N GLY A 177 -14.71 2.10 -9.96
CA GLY A 177 -14.35 1.70 -11.33
C GLY A 177 -12.95 1.07 -11.48
N THR A 178 -12.17 0.97 -10.39
CA THR A 178 -10.92 0.21 -10.36
C THR A 178 -11.21 -1.26 -10.05
N PHE A 179 -10.42 -2.18 -10.60
CA PHE A 179 -10.50 -3.60 -10.28
C PHE A 179 -10.09 -3.85 -8.83
N ASP A 180 -10.96 -4.50 -8.06
CA ASP A 180 -10.65 -4.95 -6.71
C ASP A 180 -9.90 -6.29 -6.77
N ILE A 181 -8.59 -6.24 -6.50
CA ILE A 181 -7.72 -7.43 -6.52
C ILE A 181 -8.00 -8.40 -5.37
N LEU A 182 -8.69 -7.95 -4.32
CA LEU A 182 -8.98 -8.76 -3.13
C LEU A 182 -10.35 -9.41 -3.19
N ASP A 183 -11.13 -9.15 -4.24
CA ASP A 183 -12.36 -9.87 -4.49
C ASP A 183 -12.06 -11.36 -4.73
N TYR A 184 -12.40 -12.19 -3.75
CA TYR A 184 -12.26 -13.64 -3.81
C TYR A 184 -13.58 -14.34 -4.13
N GLY A 185 -14.61 -13.59 -4.54
CA GLY A 185 -15.94 -14.10 -4.87
C GLY A 185 -16.75 -14.45 -3.63
N MET A 186 -17.38 -15.63 -3.66
CA MET A 186 -18.29 -16.03 -2.58
C MET A 186 -17.55 -16.55 -1.35
N ASN A 187 -18.10 -16.25 -0.18
CA ASN A 187 -17.66 -16.85 1.08
C ASN A 187 -17.78 -18.37 1.03
N ARG A 188 -16.83 -19.05 1.67
CA ARG A 188 -16.88 -20.51 1.84
C ARG A 188 -18.00 -20.88 2.80
N ALA A 189 -18.73 -21.96 2.49
CA ALA A 189 -19.79 -22.48 3.36
C ALA A 189 -19.27 -23.00 4.71
N THR A 190 -17.99 -23.36 4.79
CA THR A 190 -17.32 -23.82 6.00
C THR A 190 -16.07 -22.99 6.20
N ASP A 191 -15.81 -22.56 7.43
CA ASP A 191 -14.60 -21.81 7.76
C ASP A 191 -13.38 -22.73 7.57
N PRO A 192 -12.47 -22.42 6.63
CA PRO A 192 -11.28 -23.23 6.39
C PRO A 192 -10.25 -23.13 7.53
N ASN A 193 -10.40 -22.18 8.45
CA ASN A 193 -9.51 -22.00 9.59
C ASN A 193 -9.97 -22.77 10.84
N LEU A 194 -11.17 -23.36 10.82
CA LEU A 194 -11.60 -24.30 11.86
C LEU A 194 -10.75 -25.57 11.73
N ILE A 195 -9.68 -25.64 12.51
CA ILE A 195 -8.89 -26.86 12.68
C ILE A 195 -9.81 -27.91 13.31
N LYS A 196 -9.93 -29.07 12.66
CA LYS A 196 -10.58 -30.26 13.23
C LYS A 196 -9.66 -30.94 14.24
#